data_AF-A0A8T3PNG6-F1
#
_entry.id   AF-A0A8T3PNG6-F1
#
_cell.length_a   1.000
_cell.length_b   1.000
_cell.length_c   1.000
_cell.angle_alpha   90.00
_cell.angle_beta   90.00
_cell.angle_gamma   90.00
#
_symmetry.space_group_name_H-M   'P 1'
#
loop_
_entity.id
_entity.type
_entity.pdbx_description
1 polymer ?
#
loop_
_entity_poly.entity_id
_entity_poly.type
_entity_poly.pdbx_seq_one_letter_code
_entity_poly.pdbx_strand_id
1 'polypeptide(L)'
;MDPVSPAEIAVNRAIEAKAGEYAPLELRQAQEKLDAARQAINDEEYEQAHRLAEAAREDARLAEVKAQSETAREQAREIQSTIETLRQEAEQRDPAR
;
A
#
# COMPACT_ATOMS: atom_id res chain seq x y z
N MET A 1 -19.65 -16.41 9.49
CA MET A 1 -18.55 -15.89 8.64
C MET A 1 -17.75 -14.96 9.53
N ASP A 2 -16.45 -15.15 9.66
CA ASP A 2 -15.61 -14.26 10.50
C ASP A 2 -15.50 -12.89 9.82
N PRO A 3 -16.06 -11.80 10.41
CA PRO A 3 -16.13 -10.51 9.74
C PRO A 3 -14.76 -9.84 9.60
N VAL A 4 -13.75 -10.19 10.39
CA VAL A 4 -12.43 -9.52 10.34
C VAL A 4 -11.45 -10.15 9.37
N SER A 5 -11.60 -11.43 9.01
CA SER A 5 -10.67 -12.14 8.13
C SER A 5 -10.39 -11.43 6.79
N PRO A 6 -11.39 -10.88 6.05
CA PRO A 6 -11.13 -10.13 4.81
C PRO A 6 -10.32 -8.85 5.03
N ALA A 7 -10.56 -8.16 6.16
CA ALA A 7 -9.85 -6.94 6.53
C ALA A 7 -8.39 -7.25 6.91
N GLU A 8 -8.14 -8.34 7.64
CA GLU A 8 -6.79 -8.81 7.99
C GLU A 8 -5.97 -9.12 6.74
N ILE A 9 -6.56 -9.83 5.76
CA ILE A 9 -5.91 -10.12 4.48
C ILE A 9 -5.55 -8.82 3.76
N ALA A 10 -6.46 -7.84 3.72
CA ALA A 10 -6.20 -6.56 3.06
C ALA A 10 -5.09 -5.77 3.77
N VAL A 11 -5.09 -5.71 5.10
CA VAL A 11 -4.03 -5.05 5.89
C VAL A 11 -2.66 -5.69 5.61
N ASN A 12 -2.59 -7.02 5.56
CA ASN A 12 -1.35 -7.72 5.24
C ASN A 12 -0.85 -7.41 3.82
N ARG A 13 -1.73 -7.37 2.81
CA ARG A 13 -1.36 -6.96 1.45
C ARG A 13 -0.84 -5.53 1.38
N ALA A 14 -1.46 -4.62 2.13
CA ALA A 14 -0.97 -3.24 2.22
C ALA A 14 0.45 -3.18 2.82
N ILE A 15 0.72 -3.97 3.86
CA ILE A 15 2.05 -4.07 4.48
C ILE A 15 3.07 -4.63 3.47
N GLU A 16 2.73 -5.72 2.77
CA GLU A 16 3.57 -6.32 1.72
C GLU A 16 3.87 -5.33 0.58
N ALA A 17 2.89 -4.49 0.24
CA ALA A 17 3.05 -3.42 -0.74
C ALA A 17 3.87 -2.22 -0.24
N LYS A 18 4.45 -2.28 0.97
CA LYS A 18 5.20 -1.19 1.62
C LYS A 18 4.34 0.05 1.92
N ALA A 19 3.05 -0.12 2.21
CA ALA A 19 2.18 1.00 2.57
C ALA A 19 2.64 1.76 3.82
N GLY A 20 3.43 1.15 4.71
CA GLY A 20 4.02 1.88 5.84
C GLY A 20 4.97 3.01 5.43
N GLU A 21 5.57 2.91 4.24
CA GLU A 21 6.47 3.91 3.68
C GLU A 21 5.70 4.91 2.81
N TYR A 22 4.83 4.42 1.95
CA TYR A 22 4.20 5.22 0.89
C TYR A 22 2.75 5.67 1.19
N ALA A 23 2.07 5.04 2.15
CA ALA A 23 0.69 5.34 2.55
C ALA A 23 0.45 5.12 4.07
N PRO A 24 1.27 5.73 4.95
CA PRO A 24 1.26 5.41 6.39
C PRO A 24 -0.04 5.81 7.09
N LEU A 25 -0.73 6.84 6.60
CA LEU A 25 -1.98 7.31 7.19
C LEU A 25 -3.10 6.28 6.97
N GLU A 26 -3.29 5.84 5.73
CA GLU A 26 -4.32 4.86 5.36
C GLU A 26 -4.05 3.51 6.01
N LEU A 27 -2.79 3.07 6.05
CA LEU A 27 -2.43 1.82 6.73
C LEU A 27 -2.76 1.89 8.23
N ARG A 28 -2.45 3.00 8.91
CA ARG A 28 -2.79 3.18 10.32
C ARG A 28 -4.30 3.17 10.53
N GLN A 29 -5.04 3.88 9.70
CA GLN A 29 -6.51 3.91 9.76
C GLN A 29 -7.13 2.52 9.59
N ALA A 30 -6.57 1.70 8.71
CA ALA A 30 -7.00 0.31 8.53
C ALA A 30 -6.72 -0.55 9.78
N GLN A 31 -5.53 -0.42 10.36
CA GLN A 31 -5.13 -1.16 11.57
C GLN A 31 -6.01 -0.78 12.77
N GLU A 32 -6.21 0.52 13.02
CA GLU A 32 -7.06 1.02 14.10
C GLU A 32 -8.50 0.51 13.99
N LYS A 33 -9.06 0.50 12.77
CA LYS A 33 -10.43 0.00 12.54
C LYS A 33 -10.52 -1.52 12.66
N LEU A 34 -9.50 -2.25 12.22
CA LEU A 34 -9.43 -3.70 12.39
C LEU A 34 -9.36 -4.08 13.87
N ASP A 35 -8.57 -3.37 14.66
CA ASP A 35 -8.49 -3.59 16.11
C ASP A 35 -9.81 -3.25 16.81
N ALA A 36 -10.46 -2.14 16.41
CA ALA A 36 -11.81 -1.81 16.89
C ALA A 36 -12.84 -2.87 16.49
N ALA A 37 -12.74 -3.45 15.29
CA ALA A 37 -13.63 -4.53 14.84
C ALA A 37 -13.46 -5.79 15.69
N ARG A 38 -12.21 -6.17 16.01
CA ARG A 38 -11.90 -7.29 16.90
C ARG A 38 -12.45 -7.05 18.30
N GLN A 39 -12.34 -5.83 18.82
CA GLN A 39 -12.95 -5.47 20.10
C GLN A 39 -14.48 -5.61 20.06
N ALA A 40 -15.14 -5.09 19.02
CA ALA A 40 -16.59 -5.21 18.86
C ALA A 40 -17.07 -6.67 18.77
N ILE A 41 -16.27 -7.60 18.22
CA ILE A 41 -16.58 -9.04 18.28
C ILE A 41 -16.56 -9.54 19.73
N ASN A 42 -15.55 -9.16 20.51
CA ASN A 42 -15.44 -9.57 21.92
C ASN A 42 -16.58 -9.01 22.77
N ASP A 43 -17.08 -7.83 22.41
CA ASP A 43 -18.22 -7.16 23.05
C ASP A 43 -19.58 -7.66 22.52
N GLU A 44 -19.59 -8.68 21.64
CA GLU A 44 -20.78 -9.25 20.97
C GLU A 44 -21.55 -8.24 20.08
N GLU A 45 -20.92 -7.13 19.70
CA GLU A 45 -21.46 -6.09 18.83
C GLU A 45 -21.23 -6.41 17.33
N TYR A 46 -21.78 -7.53 16.86
CA TYR A 46 -21.47 -8.08 15.52
C TYR A 46 -21.73 -7.12 14.35
N GLU A 47 -22.80 -6.32 14.41
CA GLU A 47 -23.11 -5.32 13.37
C GLU A 47 -22.05 -4.20 13.31
N GLN A 48 -21.55 -3.79 14.48
CA GLN A 48 -20.50 -2.79 14.58
C GLN A 48 -19.16 -3.38 14.11
N ALA A 49 -18.85 -4.62 14.49
CA ALA A 49 -17.68 -5.35 14.03
C ALA A 49 -17.65 -5.46 12.49
N HIS A 50 -18.79 -5.83 11.88
CA HIS A 50 -18.89 -5.93 10.42
C HIS A 50 -18.61 -4.59 9.73
N ARG A 51 -19.21 -3.49 10.20
CA ARG A 51 -18.97 -2.15 9.64
C ARG A 51 -17.52 -1.71 9.78
N LEU A 52 -16.91 -1.94 10.94
CA LEU A 52 -15.51 -1.59 11.19
C LEU A 52 -14.55 -2.41 10.32
N ALA A 53 -14.81 -3.71 10.17
CA ALA A 53 -13.99 -4.57 9.32
C ALA A 53 -14.08 -4.20 7.84
N GLU A 54 -15.28 -3.89 7.32
CA GLU A 54 -15.43 -3.41 5.95
C GLU A 54 -14.67 -2.09 5.72
N ALA A 55 -14.80 -1.14 6.65
CA ALA A 55 -14.06 0.12 6.57
C ALA A 55 -12.54 -0.09 6.65
N ALA A 56 -12.06 -0.97 7.53
CA ALA A 56 -10.65 -1.35 7.62
C ALA A 56 -10.14 -1.96 6.30
N ARG A 57 -10.96 -2.79 5.64
CA ARG A 57 -10.61 -3.41 4.36
C ARG A 57 -10.43 -2.36 3.26
N GLU A 58 -11.34 -1.39 3.16
CA GLU A 58 -11.25 -0.35 2.13
C GLU A 58 -10.07 0.60 2.36
N ASP A 59 -9.79 0.97 3.62
CA ASP A 59 -8.61 1.76 3.97
C ASP A 59 -7.31 1.01 3.64
N ALA A 60 -7.25 -0.29 3.94
CA ALA A 60 -6.10 -1.12 3.62
C ALA A 60 -5.89 -1.23 2.11
N ARG A 61 -6.97 -1.41 1.33
CA ARG A 61 -6.90 -1.44 -0.13
C ARG A 61 -6.42 -0.12 -0.71
N LEU A 62 -6.87 1.01 -0.15
CA LEU A 62 -6.39 2.33 -0.54
C LEU A 62 -4.88 2.46 -0.26
N ALA A 63 -4.44 2.01 0.92
CA ALA A 63 -3.03 2.01 1.30
C ALA A 63 -2.17 1.16 0.35
N GLU A 64 -2.63 -0.06 0.03
CA GLU A 64 -1.99 -0.99 -0.93
C GLU A 64 -1.81 -0.33 -2.30
N VAL A 65 -2.89 0.21 -2.88
CA VAL A 65 -2.86 0.81 -4.22
C VAL A 65 -1.97 2.06 -4.26
N LYS A 66 -2.01 2.90 -3.23
CA LYS A 66 -1.13 4.07 -3.12
C LYS A 66 0.34 3.63 -3.11
N ALA A 67 0.67 2.62 -2.32
CA ALA A 67 2.04 2.14 -2.20
C ALA A 67 2.57 1.49 -3.48
N GLN A 68 1.73 0.69 -4.16
CA GLN A 68 2.03 0.16 -5.48
C GLN A 68 2.26 1.27 -6.52
N SER A 69 1.44 2.34 -6.47
CA SER A 69 1.58 3.47 -7.38
C SER A 69 2.88 4.23 -7.18
N GLU A 70 3.26 4.53 -5.92
CA GLU A 70 4.53 5.20 -5.64
C GLU A 70 5.74 4.35 -6.00
N THR A 71 5.71 3.05 -5.70
CA THR A 71 6.76 2.11 -6.09
C THR A 71 6.94 2.09 -7.61
N ALA A 72 5.84 2.02 -8.37
CA ALA A 72 5.90 2.04 -9.83
C ALA A 72 6.45 3.37 -10.37
N ARG A 73 6.12 4.50 -9.74
CA ARG A 73 6.67 5.82 -10.10
C ARG A 73 8.17 5.91 -9.83
N GLU A 74 8.63 5.36 -8.72
CA GLU A 74 10.05 5.31 -8.38
C GLU A 74 10.84 4.48 -9.39
N GLN A 75 10.38 3.27 -9.69
CA GLN A 75 10.98 2.41 -10.72
C GLN A 75 11.01 3.09 -12.10
N ALA A 76 9.94 3.80 -12.47
CA ALA A 76 9.92 4.56 -13.72
C ALA A 76 10.97 5.67 -13.75
N ARG A 77 11.17 6.40 -12.63
CA ARG A 77 12.22 7.43 -12.51
C ARG A 77 13.62 6.82 -12.61
N GLU A 78 13.87 5.69 -11.97
CA GLU A 78 15.16 4.97 -12.04
C GLU A 78 15.49 4.54 -13.47
N ILE A 79 14.50 3.99 -14.18
CA ILE A 79 14.66 3.58 -15.59
C ILE A 79 14.94 4.81 -16.48
N GLN A 80 14.24 5.92 -16.27
CA GLN A 80 14.49 7.17 -17.00
C GLN A 80 15.92 7.69 -16.77
N SER A 81 16.36 7.75 -15.51
CA SER A 81 17.73 8.17 -15.15
C SER A 81 18.80 7.24 -15.76
N THR A 82 18.52 5.93 -15.78
CA THR A 82 19.40 4.95 -16.43
C THR A 82 19.51 5.20 -17.93
N ILE A 83 18.38 5.46 -18.61
CA ILE A 83 18.37 5.79 -20.05
C ILE A 83 19.15 7.08 -20.32
N GLU A 84 18.98 8.12 -19.50
CA GLU A 84 19.71 9.39 -19.65
C GLU A 84 21.21 9.20 -19.48
N THR A 85 21.63 8.44 -18.47
CA THR A 85 23.04 8.09 -18.24
C THR A 85 23.63 7.36 -19.44
N LEU A 86 22.93 6.35 -19.97
CA LEU A 86 23.38 5.60 -21.14
C LEU A 86 23.49 6.48 -22.40
N ARG A 87 22.60 7.46 -22.58
CA ARG A 87 22.68 8.42 -23.69
C ARG A 87 23.90 9.32 -23.56
N GLN A 88 24.16 9.86 -22.37
CA GLN A 88 25.33 10.70 -22.11
C GLN A 88 26.63 9.91 -22.31
N GLU A 89 26.69 8.65 -21.88
CA GLU A 89 27.85 7.79 -22.13
C GLU A 89 28.06 7.50 -23.62
N ALA A 90 26.99 7.31 -24.39
CA ALA A 90 27.07 7.12 -25.84
C ALA A 90 27.59 8.37 -26.54
N GLU A 91 27.09 9.56 -26.18
CA GLU A 91 27.56 10.85 -26.72
C GLU A 91 29.04 11.12 -26.36
N GLN A 92 29.46 10.82 -25.13
CA GLN A 92 30.85 10.99 -24.69
C GLN A 92 31.81 10.01 -25.37
N ARG A 93 31.33 8.82 -25.74
CA ARG A 93 32.10 7.80 -26.46
C ARG A 93 32.15 8.03 -27.97
N ASP A 94 31.31 8.92 -28.50
CA ASP A 94 31.29 9.34 -29.89
C ASP A 94 31.65 10.84 -30.03
N PRO A 95 32.80 11.33 -29.50
CA PRO A 95 33.15 12.75 -29.54
C PRO A 95 33.56 13.22 -30.95
N ALA A 96 33.59 12.34 -31.94
CA ALA A 96 33.99 12.63 -33.31
C ALA A 96 33.46 11.58 -34.30
N ARG A 97 32.22 11.77 -34.74
CA ARG A 97 31.84 11.59 -36.15
C ARG A 97 31.35 12.92 -36.69
#